data_AF-A0A968D4H1-F1
#
_entry.id   AF-A0A968D4H1-F1
#
_cell.length_a   1.000
_cell.length_b   1.000
_cell.length_c   1.000
_cell.angle_alpha   90.00
_cell.angle_beta   90.00
_cell.angle_gamma   90.00
#
_symmetry.space_group_name_H-M   'P 1'
#
loop_
_entity.id
_entity.type
_entity.pdbx_description
1 polymer ?
#
loop_
_entity_poly.entity_id
_entity_poly.type
_entity_poly.pdbx_seq_one_letter_code
_entity_poly.pdbx_strand_id
1 'polypeptide(L)'
;IILTLGRVWTLGADNASNYIRRIYTDDSGHTDPDFAYPKWHGESIGFWDGDALVVHTNQIRGWYGGYIEFTDALETVERYRRVGDRLEGEITLYDAEVFVRPVTEQLLFELDTETRPELRPLFNTCSDTNGPSNHVYLDEQGFLNERLSDDPLYWDVTDKRPWGTFYDESDARYQRYRDSQPAPVR
;
A
#
# COMPACT_ATOMS: atom_id res chain seq x y z
N ILE A 1 0.72 3.53 -18.83
CA ILE A 1 2.15 3.95 -18.72
C ILE A 1 2.56 4.58 -20.05
N ILE A 2 3.17 5.76 -20.03
CA ILE A 2 3.68 6.46 -21.22
C ILE A 2 5.21 6.53 -21.13
N LEU A 3 5.89 6.11 -22.19
CA LEU A 3 7.36 6.01 -22.25
C LEU A 3 7.91 7.10 -23.18
N THR A 4 8.94 7.82 -22.72
CA THR A 4 9.69 8.81 -23.51
C THR A 4 11.19 8.64 -23.29
N LEU A 5 12.04 9.23 -24.14
CA LEU A 5 13.49 9.26 -23.93
C LEU A 5 13.79 10.10 -22.67
N GLY A 6 14.15 9.45 -21.57
CA GLY A 6 14.52 10.09 -20.29
C GLY A 6 13.43 10.18 -19.23
N ARG A 7 12.17 9.82 -19.53
CA ARG A 7 11.07 9.79 -18.54
C ARG A 7 10.06 8.69 -18.80
N VAL A 8 9.60 8.08 -17.71
CA VAL A 8 8.42 7.20 -17.69
C VAL A 8 7.32 7.82 -16.84
N TRP A 9 6.10 7.76 -17.36
CA TRP A 9 4.92 8.29 -16.71
C TRP A 9 3.95 7.15 -16.42
N THR A 10 3.54 7.02 -15.16
CA THR A 10 2.41 6.15 -14.81
C THR A 10 1.25 7.05 -14.37
N LEU A 11 0.05 6.74 -14.89
CA LEU A 11 -1.18 7.43 -14.52
C LEU A 11 -2.04 6.43 -13.73
N GLY A 12 -2.34 6.80 -12.49
CA GLY A 12 -3.41 6.17 -11.70
C GLY A 12 -4.62 7.09 -11.71
N ALA A 13 -5.80 6.53 -11.96
CA ALA A 13 -7.06 7.25 -11.84
C ALA A 13 -7.80 6.74 -10.61
N ASP A 14 -8.07 7.62 -9.65
CA ASP A 14 -9.03 7.40 -8.58
C ASP A 14 -10.25 8.34 -8.78
N ASN A 15 -11.34 8.09 -8.05
CA ASN A 15 -12.58 8.87 -8.21
C ASN A 15 -12.49 10.32 -7.71
N ALA A 16 -11.42 10.69 -7.02
CA ALA A 16 -11.16 12.02 -6.47
C ALA A 16 -10.05 12.79 -7.21
N SER A 17 -9.11 12.12 -7.88
CA SER A 17 -8.00 12.72 -8.62
C SER A 17 -7.26 11.75 -9.56
N ASN A 18 -6.65 12.30 -10.61
CA ASN A 18 -5.63 11.58 -11.38
C ASN A 18 -4.26 11.89 -10.77
N TYR A 19 -3.53 10.86 -10.34
CA TYR A 19 -2.16 11.01 -9.89
C TYR A 19 -1.18 10.62 -10.99
N ILE A 20 -0.24 11.52 -11.28
CA ILE A 20 0.83 11.29 -12.24
C ILE A 20 2.11 11.02 -11.46
N ARG A 21 2.59 9.78 -11.50
CA ARG A 21 3.94 9.46 -11.01
C ARG A 21 4.94 9.62 -12.15
N ARG A 22 6.04 10.31 -11.83
CA ARG A 22 7.18 10.53 -12.71
C ARG A 22 8.31 9.62 -12.28
N ILE A 23 8.90 8.91 -13.23
CA ILE A 23 10.13 8.15 -13.03
C ILE A 23 11.19 8.81 -13.91
N TYR A 24 12.22 9.36 -13.28
CA TYR A 24 13.35 10.00 -13.96
C TYR A 24 14.32 8.92 -14.43
N THR A 25 14.61 8.89 -15.74
CA THR A 25 15.52 7.89 -16.36
C THR A 25 16.66 8.56 -17.11
N ASP A 26 17.02 9.77 -16.68
CA ASP A 26 18.06 10.63 -17.26
C ASP A 26 19.37 10.59 -16.46
N ASP A 27 19.56 9.57 -15.63
CA ASP A 27 20.73 9.34 -14.77
C ASP A 27 21.03 10.47 -13.77
N SER A 28 20.07 11.38 -13.52
CA SER A 28 20.23 12.48 -12.57
C SER A 28 20.33 12.04 -11.10
N GLY A 29 19.89 10.81 -10.80
CA GLY A 29 19.82 10.30 -9.43
C GLY A 29 18.70 10.96 -8.62
N HIS A 30 18.66 10.67 -7.32
CA HIS A 30 17.72 11.35 -6.42
C HIS A 30 18.13 12.79 -6.17
N THR A 31 17.14 13.61 -5.80
CA THR A 31 17.38 14.92 -5.20
C THR A 31 18.42 14.80 -4.09
N ASP A 32 19.36 15.74 -4.09
CA ASP A 32 20.43 15.79 -3.09
C ASP A 32 19.84 15.72 -1.66
N PRO A 33 20.43 14.90 -0.76
CA PRO A 33 19.90 14.69 0.59
C PRO A 33 19.64 15.97 1.39
N ASP A 34 20.40 17.04 1.17
CA ASP A 34 20.22 18.32 1.87
C ASP A 34 18.91 19.04 1.46
N PHE A 35 18.32 18.65 0.32
CA PHE A 35 17.05 19.18 -0.20
C PHE A 35 15.94 18.13 -0.29
N ALA A 36 16.22 16.90 0.15
CA ALA A 36 15.27 15.81 0.16
C ALA A 36 14.26 15.96 1.31
N TYR A 37 12.97 15.73 1.00
CA TYR A 37 11.91 15.72 2.01
C TYR A 37 10.77 14.77 1.61
N PRO A 38 10.06 14.17 2.59
CA PRO A 38 8.98 13.23 2.32
C PRO A 38 7.84 13.82 1.48
N LYS A 39 7.42 13.07 0.46
CA LYS A 39 6.34 13.37 -0.50
C LYS A 39 5.36 12.20 -0.49
N TRP A 40 4.07 12.45 -0.68
CA TRP A 40 3.03 11.41 -0.63
C TRP A 40 3.32 10.13 -1.43
N HIS A 41 4.02 10.25 -2.56
CA HIS A 41 4.40 9.11 -3.40
C HIS A 41 5.92 9.05 -3.68
N GLY A 42 6.71 9.78 -2.90
CA GLY A 42 8.15 9.82 -3.03
C GLY A 42 8.67 10.48 -4.30
N GLU A 43 9.95 10.24 -4.54
CA GLU A 43 10.65 10.54 -5.78
C GLU A 43 11.13 9.22 -6.38
N SER A 44 10.88 9.01 -7.68
CA SER A 44 11.27 7.78 -8.36
C SER A 44 12.33 8.04 -9.42
N ILE A 45 13.42 7.31 -9.36
CA ILE A 45 14.41 7.20 -10.43
C ILE A 45 14.36 5.81 -11.03
N GLY A 46 14.76 5.65 -12.28
CA GLY A 46 14.82 4.34 -12.90
C GLY A 46 15.88 4.21 -13.96
N PHE A 47 16.27 2.96 -14.20
CA PHE A 47 17.23 2.57 -15.21
C PHE A 47 16.78 1.26 -15.85
N TRP A 48 17.30 1.00 -17.06
CA TRP A 48 17.01 -0.22 -17.77
C TRP A 48 18.05 -1.30 -17.44
N ASP A 49 17.57 -2.49 -17.09
CA ASP A 49 18.36 -3.71 -16.99
C ASP A 49 17.81 -4.73 -17.98
N GLY A 50 18.42 -4.78 -19.16
CA GLY A 50 17.91 -5.56 -20.29
C GLY A 50 16.56 -5.05 -20.78
N ASP A 51 15.53 -5.89 -20.68
CA ASP A 51 14.14 -5.58 -21.04
C ASP A 51 13.28 -5.11 -19.86
N ALA A 52 13.86 -4.99 -18.66
CA ALA A 52 13.17 -4.58 -17.46
C ALA A 52 13.51 -3.15 -17.05
N LEU A 53 12.50 -2.39 -16.64
CA LEU A 53 12.67 -1.10 -15.98
C LEU A 53 12.81 -1.35 -14.47
N VAL A 54 13.97 -1.03 -13.92
CA VAL A 54 14.20 -1.01 -12.47
C VAL A 54 13.94 0.40 -11.96
N VAL A 55 13.14 0.53 -10.91
CA VAL A 55 12.76 1.82 -10.32
C VAL A 55 13.11 1.79 -8.85
N HIS A 56 13.82 2.82 -8.38
CA HIS A 56 14.03 3.06 -6.95
C HIS A 56 13.20 4.28 -6.54
N THR A 57 12.46 4.15 -5.45
CA THR A 57 11.68 5.25 -4.88
C THR A 57 12.06 5.44 -3.42
N ASN A 58 12.35 6.68 -3.04
CA ASN A 58 12.56 7.07 -1.65
C ASN A 58 11.81 8.37 -1.36
N GLN A 59 12.06 8.96 -0.19
CA GLN A 59 11.40 10.19 0.26
C GLN A 59 9.87 10.02 0.29
N ILE A 60 9.39 8.81 0.59
CA ILE A 60 7.96 8.50 0.65
C ILE A 60 7.43 9.01 1.98
N ARG A 61 6.30 9.71 1.96
CA ARG A 61 5.60 10.11 3.17
C ARG A 61 5.02 8.87 3.83
N GLY A 62 5.41 8.65 5.08
CA GLY A 62 4.89 7.58 5.92
C GLY A 62 3.37 7.60 5.98
N TRP A 63 2.80 6.40 5.94
CA TRP A 63 1.36 6.17 5.98
C TRP A 63 1.03 5.34 7.22
N TYR A 64 0.04 5.82 7.97
CA TYR A 64 -0.48 5.20 9.17
C TYR A 64 -2.00 5.05 9.00
N GLY A 65 -2.55 3.88 9.33
CA GLY A 65 -3.98 3.56 9.25
C GLY A 65 -4.43 2.69 8.07
N GLY A 66 -3.50 2.13 7.26
CA GLY A 66 -3.80 1.18 6.17
C GLY A 66 -3.42 -0.27 6.49
N TYR A 67 -3.67 -1.22 5.57
CA TYR A 67 -3.23 -2.63 5.73
C TYR A 67 -1.72 -2.76 5.88
N ILE A 68 -0.99 -1.91 5.16
CA ILE A 68 0.45 -1.80 5.23
C ILE A 68 0.74 -0.38 5.67
N GLU A 69 1.43 -0.27 6.79
CA GLU A 69 2.00 0.96 7.26
C GLU A 69 3.49 0.99 7.00
N PHE A 70 4.02 2.20 6.95
CA PHE A 70 5.42 2.47 6.75
C PHE A 70 5.72 3.89 7.20
N THR A 71 6.95 4.11 7.62
CA THR A 71 7.48 5.38 8.08
C THR A 71 7.97 6.22 6.90
N ASP A 72 8.48 7.42 7.18
CA ASP A 72 9.20 8.23 6.19
C ASP A 72 10.53 7.57 5.75
N ALA A 73 10.96 6.46 6.39
CA ALA A 73 12.13 5.67 6.01
C ALA A 73 11.83 4.63 4.91
N LEU A 74 10.59 4.53 4.42
CA LEU A 74 10.26 3.61 3.33
C LEU A 74 11.04 3.93 2.07
N GLU A 75 11.73 2.92 1.56
CA GLU A 75 12.25 2.86 0.21
C GLU A 75 11.64 1.67 -0.54
N THR A 76 11.44 1.82 -1.85
CA THR A 76 10.96 0.74 -2.72
C THR A 76 11.91 0.50 -3.87
N VAL A 77 12.12 -0.77 -4.19
CA VAL A 77 12.75 -1.20 -5.44
C VAL A 77 11.71 -1.96 -6.23
N GLU A 78 11.39 -1.47 -7.42
CA GLU A 78 10.43 -2.08 -8.33
C GLU A 78 11.14 -2.57 -9.60
N ARG A 79 10.71 -3.71 -10.14
CA ARG A 79 11.16 -4.22 -11.44
C ARG A 79 9.95 -4.52 -12.30
N TYR A 80 9.82 -3.79 -13.41
CA TYR A 80 8.73 -3.97 -14.37
C TYR A 80 9.24 -4.60 -15.66
N ARG A 81 8.52 -5.61 -16.16
CA ARG A 81 8.81 -6.29 -17.43
C ARG A 81 7.53 -6.54 -18.21
N ARG A 82 7.56 -6.27 -19.50
CA ARG A 82 6.44 -6.60 -20.40
C ARG A 82 6.53 -8.06 -20.85
N VAL A 83 5.42 -8.80 -20.75
CA VAL A 83 5.29 -10.19 -21.18
C VAL A 83 4.06 -10.33 -22.06
N GLY A 84 4.26 -10.28 -23.39
CA GLY A 84 3.16 -10.20 -24.34
C GLY A 84 2.30 -8.95 -24.10
N ASP A 85 1.03 -9.16 -23.76
CA ASP A 85 0.05 -8.11 -23.45
C ASP A 85 -0.14 -7.88 -21.94
N ARG A 86 0.81 -8.36 -21.13
CA ARG A 86 0.84 -8.11 -19.68
C ARG A 86 2.07 -7.29 -19.30
N LEU A 87 1.95 -6.55 -18.22
CA LEU A 87 3.08 -5.98 -17.49
C LEU A 87 3.18 -6.70 -16.16
N GLU A 88 4.28 -7.39 -15.95
CA GLU A 88 4.64 -7.98 -14.66
C GLU A 88 5.48 -6.94 -13.90
N GLY A 89 5.15 -6.71 -12.65
CA GLY A 89 5.92 -5.89 -11.73
C GLY A 89 6.25 -6.70 -10.48
N GLU A 90 7.44 -6.51 -9.95
CA GLU A 90 7.79 -6.91 -8.58
C GLU A 90 8.14 -5.66 -7.81
N ILE A 91 7.63 -5.50 -6.59
CA ILE A 91 8.00 -4.41 -5.68
C ILE A 91 8.56 -5.00 -4.40
N THR A 92 9.70 -4.51 -3.96
CA THR A 92 10.26 -4.82 -2.64
C THR A 92 10.28 -3.57 -1.79
N LEU A 93 9.70 -3.66 -0.60
CA LEU A 93 9.56 -2.59 0.38
C LEU A 93 10.63 -2.74 1.45
N TYR A 94 11.33 -1.64 1.72
CA TYR A 94 12.38 -1.54 2.74
C TYR A 94 11.96 -0.48 3.76
N ASP A 95 11.62 -0.94 4.96
CA ASP A 95 11.42 -0.08 6.12
C ASP A 95 11.83 -0.89 7.34
N ALA A 96 12.99 -0.58 7.93
CA ALA A 96 13.52 -1.34 9.06
C ALA A 96 12.81 -1.04 10.38
N GLU A 97 12.01 0.03 10.44
CA GLU A 97 11.21 0.38 11.62
C GLU A 97 9.89 -0.40 11.66
N VAL A 98 9.39 -0.83 10.49
CA VAL A 98 8.13 -1.57 10.38
C VAL A 98 8.34 -3.05 10.02
N PHE A 99 9.25 -3.37 9.12
CA PHE A 99 9.44 -4.72 8.61
C PHE A 99 10.69 -5.40 9.21
N VAL A 100 10.51 -6.62 9.73
CA VAL A 100 11.62 -7.47 10.23
C VAL A 100 12.63 -7.80 9.12
N ARG A 101 12.16 -7.84 7.88
CA ARG A 101 12.94 -8.02 6.65
C ARG A 101 12.17 -7.40 5.48
N PRO A 102 12.83 -7.09 4.35
CA PRO A 102 12.15 -6.56 3.18
C PRO A 102 10.97 -7.44 2.76
N VAL A 103 9.87 -6.81 2.39
CA VAL A 103 8.63 -7.47 1.94
C VAL A 103 8.53 -7.32 0.43
N THR A 104 8.25 -8.41 -0.27
CA THR A 104 8.14 -8.41 -1.73
C THR A 104 6.71 -8.75 -2.16
N GLU A 105 6.17 -7.98 -3.08
CA GLU A 105 4.86 -8.17 -3.69
C GLU A 105 4.99 -8.29 -5.21
N GLN A 106 4.07 -9.05 -5.82
CA GLN A 106 3.98 -9.20 -7.26
C GLN A 106 2.77 -8.42 -7.77
N LEU A 107 2.97 -7.64 -8.82
CA LEU A 107 1.99 -6.83 -9.51
C LEU A 107 1.78 -7.41 -10.91
N LEU A 108 0.52 -7.55 -11.32
CA LEU A 108 0.19 -7.94 -12.68
C LEU A 108 -0.80 -6.95 -13.26
N PHE A 109 -0.42 -6.30 -14.35
CA PHE A 109 -1.30 -5.43 -15.12
C PHE A 109 -1.63 -6.09 -16.45
N GLU A 110 -2.91 -6.19 -16.74
CA GLU A 110 -3.40 -6.68 -18.03
C GLU A 110 -3.72 -5.51 -18.95
N LEU A 111 -3.45 -5.67 -20.24
CA LEU A 111 -3.87 -4.71 -21.24
C LEU A 111 -5.39 -4.78 -21.40
N ASP A 112 -6.08 -3.69 -21.04
CA ASP A 112 -7.47 -3.51 -21.43
C ASP A 112 -7.52 -3.07 -22.90
N THR A 113 -7.95 -4.00 -23.77
CA THR A 113 -8.11 -3.75 -25.21
C THR A 113 -9.43 -3.08 -25.55
N GLU A 114 -10.39 -3.03 -24.61
CA GLU A 114 -11.70 -2.43 -24.75
C GLU A 114 -11.83 -1.28 -23.75
N THR A 115 -11.05 -0.22 -23.93
CA THR A 115 -11.17 0.96 -23.07
C THR A 115 -12.62 1.44 -23.09
N ARG A 116 -13.29 1.41 -21.93
CA ARG A 116 -14.67 1.86 -21.74
C ARG A 116 -14.73 3.19 -20.97
N PRO A 117 -14.27 4.31 -21.56
CA PRO A 117 -14.23 5.61 -20.90
C PRO A 117 -15.61 6.15 -20.50
N GLU A 118 -16.68 5.60 -21.06
CA GLU A 118 -18.06 5.89 -20.70
C GLU A 118 -18.47 5.28 -19.35
N LEU A 119 -17.81 4.21 -18.91
CA LEU A 119 -18.03 3.66 -17.59
C LEU A 119 -17.38 4.57 -16.56
N ARG A 120 -18.20 5.19 -15.72
CA ARG A 120 -17.69 5.89 -14.54
C ARG A 120 -17.04 4.86 -13.62
N PRO A 121 -15.84 5.13 -13.06
CA PRO A 121 -15.32 4.30 -12.00
C PRO A 121 -16.37 4.30 -10.87
N LEU A 122 -16.94 3.14 -10.57
CA LEU A 122 -17.83 3.01 -9.43
C LEU A 122 -16.99 3.26 -8.17
N PHE A 123 -17.61 3.91 -7.19
CA PHE A 123 -17.01 4.38 -5.93
C PHE A 123 -15.81 3.55 -5.47
N ASN A 124 -14.66 4.22 -5.31
CA ASN A 124 -13.41 3.65 -4.83
C ASN A 124 -12.99 4.57 -3.68
N THR A 125 -12.85 4.00 -2.49
CA THR A 125 -12.13 4.66 -1.39
C THR A 125 -10.83 3.90 -1.16
N CYS A 126 -9.83 4.60 -0.61
CA CYS A 126 -8.62 3.94 -0.14
C CYS A 126 -8.94 2.82 0.87
N SER A 127 -10.01 2.98 1.66
CA SER A 127 -10.53 1.97 2.60
C SER A 127 -11.21 0.77 1.93
N ASP A 128 -11.85 0.93 0.77
CA ASP A 128 -12.57 -0.18 0.09
C ASP A 128 -11.66 -1.04 -0.79
N THR A 129 -10.49 -0.52 -1.18
CA THR A 129 -9.59 -1.19 -2.14
C THR A 129 -8.30 -1.70 -1.51
N ASN A 130 -7.85 -1.08 -0.40
CA ASN A 130 -6.59 -1.43 0.27
C ASN A 130 -6.80 -1.93 1.72
N GLY A 131 -8.00 -2.35 2.13
CA GLY A 131 -8.19 -3.04 3.41
C GLY A 131 -9.61 -3.37 3.82
N PRO A 132 -9.85 -4.06 4.96
CA PRO A 132 -11.21 -4.25 5.41
C PRO A 132 -11.63 -2.90 5.97
N SER A 133 -12.82 -2.43 5.61
CA SER A 133 -13.45 -1.31 6.29
C SER A 133 -13.25 -1.47 7.80
N ASN A 134 -12.51 -0.55 8.38
CA ASN A 134 -12.04 -0.66 9.74
C ASN A 134 -13.25 -0.42 10.65
N HIS A 135 -13.55 -1.40 11.49
CA HIS A 135 -14.66 -1.48 12.47
C HIS A 135 -15.86 -2.34 12.08
N VAL A 136 -15.70 -3.21 11.09
CA VAL A 136 -16.82 -3.97 10.57
C VAL A 136 -16.59 -5.45 10.79
N TYR A 137 -17.38 -6.07 11.68
CA TYR A 137 -17.44 -7.53 11.78
C TYR A 137 -18.84 -8.04 11.42
N LEU A 138 -18.86 -9.22 10.81
CA LEU A 138 -20.07 -9.96 10.51
C LEU A 138 -20.40 -10.84 11.73
N ASP A 139 -21.54 -10.62 12.36
CA ASP A 139 -21.99 -11.48 13.45
C ASP A 139 -22.53 -12.83 12.94
N GLU A 140 -22.85 -13.73 13.86
CA GLU A 140 -23.36 -15.09 13.53
C GLU A 140 -24.71 -15.06 12.80
N GLN A 141 -25.40 -13.91 12.80
CA GLN A 141 -26.67 -13.67 12.14
C GLN A 141 -26.49 -12.99 10.77
N GLY A 142 -25.26 -12.66 10.39
CA GLY A 142 -24.94 -12.01 9.12
C GLY A 142 -25.15 -10.49 9.14
N PHE A 143 -25.27 -9.87 10.31
CA PHE A 143 -25.33 -8.41 10.43
C PHE A 143 -23.95 -7.80 10.61
N LEU A 144 -23.82 -6.62 10.03
CA LEU A 144 -22.62 -5.83 10.00
C LEU A 144 -22.63 -4.87 11.22
N ASN A 145 -21.73 -5.04 12.19
CA ASN A 145 -21.74 -4.28 13.45
C ASN A 145 -20.45 -3.46 13.67
N GLU A 146 -20.59 -2.32 14.38
CA GLU A 146 -19.53 -1.39 14.79
C GLU A 146 -19.31 -1.43 16.32
N ARG A 147 -18.06 -1.34 16.80
CA ARG A 147 -17.70 -1.40 18.24
C ARG A 147 -17.50 0.00 18.84
N LEU A 148 -17.98 0.18 20.08
CA LEU A 148 -17.90 1.43 20.84
C LEU A 148 -16.67 1.49 21.77
N SER A 149 -16.31 2.68 22.25
CA SER A 149 -15.07 2.94 23.00
C SER A 149 -14.88 2.18 24.32
N ASP A 150 -15.95 1.60 24.83
CA ASP A 150 -16.03 0.80 26.04
C ASP A 150 -15.99 -0.72 25.78
N ASP A 151 -15.99 -1.16 24.52
CA ASP A 151 -15.77 -2.55 24.15
C ASP A 151 -14.30 -2.95 24.43
N PRO A 152 -14.02 -4.07 25.11
CA PRO A 152 -12.65 -4.54 25.36
C PRO A 152 -11.80 -4.77 24.09
N LEU A 153 -12.45 -4.91 22.94
CA LEU A 153 -11.85 -5.04 21.61
C LEU A 153 -12.00 -3.77 20.77
N TYR A 154 -12.37 -2.64 21.38
CA TYR A 154 -12.37 -1.33 20.74
C TYR A 154 -10.97 -0.87 20.36
N TRP A 155 -10.89 -0.13 19.25
CA TRP A 155 -9.67 0.48 18.73
C TRP A 155 -9.88 1.98 18.47
N ASP A 156 -8.89 2.77 18.89
CA ASP A 156 -8.81 4.20 18.60
C ASP A 156 -8.00 4.43 17.31
N VAL A 157 -8.69 4.86 16.26
CA VAL A 157 -8.14 5.17 14.92
C VAL A 157 -7.07 6.27 14.93
N THR A 158 -6.91 6.99 16.04
CA THR A 158 -5.93 8.07 16.19
C THR A 158 -4.62 7.63 16.86
N ASP A 159 -4.50 6.34 17.17
CA ASP A 159 -3.28 5.75 17.72
C ASP A 159 -2.13 5.84 16.71
N LYS A 160 -0.97 6.33 17.18
CA LYS A 160 0.21 6.63 16.33
C LYS A 160 1.20 5.47 16.22
N ARG A 161 0.87 4.31 16.78
CA ARG A 161 1.75 3.13 16.75
C ARG A 161 1.71 2.46 15.37
N PRO A 162 2.84 1.91 14.89
CA PRO A 162 2.86 1.10 13.67
C PRO A 162 1.88 -0.09 13.75
N TRP A 163 1.07 -0.33 12.72
CA TRP A 163 0.03 -1.37 12.66
C TRP A 163 0.59 -2.76 12.92
N GLY A 164 1.84 -3.03 12.54
CA GLY A 164 2.51 -4.31 12.87
C GLY A 164 2.58 -4.56 14.38
N THR A 165 3.00 -3.54 15.14
CA THR A 165 2.97 -3.58 16.61
C THR A 165 1.54 -3.69 17.14
N PHE A 166 0.58 -3.08 16.45
CA PHE A 166 -0.83 -3.20 16.81
C PHE A 166 -1.41 -4.60 16.56
N TYR A 167 -1.12 -5.26 15.43
CA TYR A 167 -1.54 -6.64 15.16
C TYR A 167 -1.04 -7.56 16.27
N ASP A 168 0.23 -7.45 16.63
CA ASP A 168 0.84 -8.24 17.70
C ASP A 168 0.13 -8.02 19.05
N GLU A 169 -0.17 -6.76 19.39
CA GLU A 169 -0.90 -6.43 20.61
C GLU A 169 -2.37 -6.83 20.58
N SER A 170 -3.04 -6.68 19.44
CA SER A 170 -4.43 -7.03 19.22
C SER A 170 -4.62 -8.53 19.32
N ASP A 171 -3.74 -9.32 18.67
CA ASP A 171 -3.69 -10.77 18.81
C ASP A 171 -3.47 -11.15 20.27
N ALA A 172 -2.54 -10.49 20.98
CA ALA A 172 -2.34 -10.74 22.40
C ALA A 172 -3.59 -10.41 23.26
N ARG A 173 -4.33 -9.33 22.94
CA ARG A 173 -5.60 -8.98 23.61
C ARG A 173 -6.69 -9.99 23.29
N TYR A 174 -6.79 -10.41 22.03
CA TYR A 174 -7.76 -11.40 21.58
C TYR A 174 -7.51 -12.77 22.21
N GLN A 175 -6.26 -13.22 22.31
CA GLN A 175 -5.93 -14.46 23.03
C GLN A 175 -6.31 -14.36 24.51
N ARG A 176 -5.97 -13.26 25.19
CA ARG A 176 -6.41 -13.03 26.58
C ARG A 176 -7.94 -13.04 26.73
N TYR A 177 -8.65 -12.43 25.77
CA TYR A 177 -10.10 -12.46 25.75
C TYR A 177 -10.63 -13.88 25.57
N ARG A 178 -10.12 -14.64 24.61
CA ARG A 178 -10.49 -16.05 24.39
C ARG A 178 -10.24 -16.90 25.63
N ASP A 179 -9.09 -16.75 26.27
CA ASP A 179 -8.71 -17.49 27.48
C ASP A 179 -9.59 -17.13 28.68
N SER A 180 -10.19 -15.94 28.68
CA SER A 180 -11.14 -15.48 29.70
C SER A 180 -12.57 -15.99 29.49
N GLN A 181 -12.91 -16.50 28.30
CA GLN A 181 -14.24 -17.03 28.04
C GLN A 181 -14.41 -18.42 28.68
N PRO A 182 -15.58 -18.71 29.27
CA PRO A 182 -15.87 -20.06 29.75
C PRO A 182 -15.81 -21.07 28.60
N ALA A 183 -15.33 -22.28 28.88
CA ALA A 183 -15.26 -23.34 27.88
C ALA A 183 -16.65 -23.59 27.26
N PRO A 184 -16.73 -23.80 25.93
CA PRO A 184 -18.01 -24.02 25.28
C PRO A 184 -18.71 -25.23 25.89
N VAL A 185 -19.95 -25.03 26.32
CA VAL A 185 -20.82 -26.08 26.84
C VAL A 185 -21.08 -27.05 25.69
N ARG A 186 -20.63 -28.30 25.83
CA ARG A 186 -20.87 -29.38 24.87
C ARG A 186 -22.30 -29.90 24.95
#